data_AF-A0A4X1UQY9-F1
#
_entry.id   AF-A0A4X1UQY9-F1
#
_cell.length_a   1.000
_cell.length_b   1.000
_cell.length_c   1.000
_cell.angle_alpha   90.00
_cell.angle_beta   90.00
_cell.angle_gamma   90.00
#
_symmetry.space_group_name_H-M   'P 1'
#
loop_
_entity.id
_entity.type
_entity.pdbx_description
1 polymer ?
#
loop_
_entity_poly.entity_id
_entity_poly.type
_entity_poly.pdbx_seq_one_letter_code
_entity_poly.pdbx_strand_id
1 'polypeptide(L)'
;MAGASVKVAVRVRPFNTRETSQDAKCVVSMQGSTTSIVNPKQSKDAPKSFTFDYSYWSHTSAEDPQFASQQQVYRDIGEEMLLHAFEGYNVCIFAYGQTGAGKSYTMMGRQEPGQQGIVPQLCEDLFSRVSKNQSAQLSYSVEVSYMEIYCERVRDLLNPKSRGSLRVREHPILGPYVQDLSKLAVTSYADIADLMDCGNKARTVAATNMNETSSRSHAVFTIVFTQRCHDQLTGLDSEKVSKISLVDLAGSERADSSGARGMRLKEGANINKSLTTLGKVISALADLQSKKRKSDFIPYRDSVLTWLLKENLGGNSRTAMIAALSPADINYEETLSTLRYADRTKQIRCNAVINEDPNARLIRELQEEVARLRELLVAQGLSASVLGGLKVDEGSPGGALPAVSSPPAPASPSSPSAHNGELELPFSPSSEPQIGPEEAMERLQETEKIIAELNETWEEKLRKTEALRMEREALLAEMGVAVREDGGTVGVFSPKKTPHLVNLNEDPLMSECLLYHIKDGVTRVGQVDVDIKLTGQFIREQHCLFRSIPQPDGEGNGHTVQQNRLGSQPGRL
;
A
#
# COMPACT_ATOMS: atom_id res chain seq x y z
N MET A 1 12.68 -16.18 -23.83
CA MET A 1 11.23 -15.95 -23.67
C MET A 1 10.94 -14.50 -23.96
N ALA A 2 9.93 -14.18 -24.79
CA ALA A 2 9.59 -12.80 -25.12
C ALA A 2 8.83 -12.17 -23.95
N GLY A 3 9.35 -11.07 -23.39
CA GLY A 3 8.69 -10.35 -22.29
C GLY A 3 7.29 -9.85 -22.68
N ALA A 4 6.37 -9.91 -21.74
CA ALA A 4 4.98 -9.49 -21.93
C ALA A 4 4.89 -7.96 -21.84
N SER A 5 4.23 -7.32 -22.80
CA SER A 5 3.92 -5.89 -22.68
C SER A 5 2.86 -5.66 -21.60
N VAL A 6 2.93 -4.52 -20.93
CA VAL A 6 1.88 -4.08 -20.01
C VAL A 6 0.57 -3.91 -20.78
N LYS A 7 -0.50 -4.55 -20.32
CA LYS A 7 -1.83 -4.36 -20.90
C LYS A 7 -2.41 -3.03 -20.45
N VAL A 8 -3.02 -2.29 -21.35
CA VAL A 8 -3.60 -0.98 -21.07
C VAL A 8 -5.04 -0.94 -21.52
N ALA A 9 -5.93 -0.68 -20.57
CA ALA A 9 -7.33 -0.39 -20.81
C ALA A 9 -7.62 1.06 -20.44
N VAL A 10 -8.56 1.69 -21.16
CA VAL A 10 -9.10 3.00 -20.81
C VAL A 10 -10.59 2.90 -20.55
N ARG A 11 -11.10 3.68 -19.60
CA ARG A 11 -12.51 3.63 -19.20
C ARG A 11 -13.08 5.02 -19.01
N VAL A 12 -14.15 5.34 -19.74
CA VAL A 12 -14.88 6.61 -19.63
C VAL A 12 -16.12 6.40 -18.78
N ARG A 13 -16.29 7.25 -17.76
CA ARG A 13 -17.47 7.24 -16.88
C ARG A 13 -18.63 8.12 -17.40
N PRO A 14 -19.85 8.01 -16.84
CA PRO A 14 -20.92 8.99 -17.06
C PRO A 14 -20.54 10.37 -16.57
N PHE A 15 -21.29 11.40 -16.97
CA PHE A 15 -21.19 12.72 -16.33
C PHE A 15 -21.55 12.63 -14.85
N ASN A 16 -20.82 13.38 -14.03
CA ASN A 16 -21.17 13.56 -12.63
C ASN A 16 -22.13 14.76 -12.47
N THR A 17 -22.74 14.90 -11.29
CA THR A 17 -23.71 15.97 -11.00
C THR A 17 -23.20 17.38 -11.31
N ARG A 18 -21.90 17.64 -11.11
CA ARG A 18 -21.28 18.94 -11.38
C ARG A 18 -21.11 19.18 -12.88
N GLU A 19 -20.73 18.17 -13.65
CA GLU A 19 -20.59 18.26 -15.10
C GLU A 19 -21.96 18.44 -15.77
N THR A 20 -22.98 17.71 -15.30
CA THR A 20 -24.36 17.89 -15.76
C THR A 20 -24.91 19.28 -15.40
N SER A 21 -24.65 19.78 -14.18
CA SER A 21 -25.14 21.11 -13.78
C SER A 21 -24.44 22.26 -14.49
N GLN A 22 -23.23 22.03 -15.02
CA GLN A 22 -22.48 23.00 -15.81
C GLN A 22 -22.69 22.85 -17.33
N ASP A 23 -23.62 22.00 -17.76
CA ASP A 23 -23.89 21.70 -19.18
C ASP A 23 -22.60 21.34 -19.94
N ALA A 24 -21.75 20.51 -19.32
CA ALA A 24 -20.47 20.12 -19.88
C ALA A 24 -20.64 19.29 -21.16
N LYS A 25 -19.74 19.50 -22.12
CA LYS A 25 -19.78 18.79 -23.41
C LYS A 25 -18.91 17.55 -23.39
N CYS A 26 -19.38 16.48 -24.02
CA CYS A 26 -18.60 15.26 -24.16
C CYS A 26 -17.52 15.46 -25.23
N VAL A 27 -16.25 15.32 -24.85
CA VAL A 27 -15.09 15.49 -25.74
C VAL A 27 -14.39 14.19 -26.10
N VAL A 28 -14.85 13.06 -25.55
CA VAL A 28 -14.28 11.73 -25.78
C VAL A 28 -15.24 10.91 -26.63
N SER A 29 -14.68 10.14 -27.56
CA SER A 29 -15.40 9.15 -28.36
C SER A 29 -14.59 7.86 -28.43
N MET A 30 -15.26 6.72 -28.46
CA MET A 30 -14.62 5.40 -28.51
C MET A 30 -15.20 4.58 -29.65
N GLN A 31 -14.33 3.93 -30.42
CA GLN A 31 -14.69 2.99 -31.48
C GLN A 31 -13.76 1.78 -31.42
N GLY A 32 -14.31 0.63 -31.03
CA GLY A 32 -13.51 -0.57 -30.76
C GLY A 32 -12.46 -0.28 -29.68
N SER A 33 -11.19 -0.56 -29.98
CA SER A 33 -10.04 -0.29 -29.10
C SER A 33 -9.44 1.11 -29.26
N THR A 34 -10.04 1.96 -30.10
CA THR A 34 -9.55 3.32 -30.36
C THR A 34 -10.36 4.34 -29.57
N THR A 35 -9.66 5.20 -28.85
CA THR A 35 -10.23 6.32 -28.09
C THR A 35 -9.74 7.64 -28.69
N SER A 36 -10.67 8.52 -29.04
CA SER A 36 -10.40 9.83 -29.63
C SER A 36 -10.89 10.94 -28.72
N ILE A 37 -10.08 12.01 -28.60
CA ILE A 37 -10.41 13.20 -27.83
C ILE A 37 -10.36 14.46 -28.71
N VAL A 38 -11.39 15.31 -28.59
CA VAL A 38 -11.55 16.55 -29.36
C VAL A 38 -11.22 17.74 -28.47
N ASN A 39 -10.45 18.71 -28.99
CA ASN A 39 -10.16 19.93 -28.25
C ASN A 39 -11.34 20.92 -28.32
N PRO A 40 -12.04 21.21 -27.21
CA PRO A 40 -13.18 22.13 -27.22
C PRO A 40 -12.79 23.57 -27.58
N LYS A 41 -11.54 23.97 -27.32
CA LYS A 41 -11.02 25.32 -27.61
C LYS A 41 -10.53 25.50 -29.05
N GLN A 42 -10.25 24.40 -29.75
CA GLN A 42 -9.70 24.38 -31.10
C GLN A 42 -10.46 23.33 -31.93
N SER A 43 -11.73 23.58 -32.19
CA SER A 43 -12.63 22.66 -32.92
C SER A 43 -12.24 22.40 -34.39
N LYS A 44 -11.26 23.15 -34.91
CA LYS A 44 -10.67 22.93 -36.25
C LYS A 44 -9.53 21.89 -36.26
N ASP A 45 -8.96 21.56 -35.11
CA ASP A 45 -7.90 20.57 -35.04
C ASP A 45 -8.48 19.16 -35.17
N ALA A 46 -7.74 18.28 -35.85
CA ALA A 46 -8.12 16.88 -35.95
C ALA A 46 -8.20 16.24 -34.55
N PRO A 47 -9.20 15.38 -34.29
CA PRO A 47 -9.29 14.62 -33.05
C PRO A 47 -8.00 13.82 -32.80
N LYS A 48 -7.48 13.85 -31.57
CA LYS A 48 -6.33 13.04 -31.20
C LYS A 48 -6.81 11.65 -30.86
N SER A 49 -6.30 10.64 -31.56
CA SER A 49 -6.74 9.25 -31.41
C SER A 49 -5.61 8.39 -30.86
N PHE A 50 -5.97 7.47 -29.95
CA PHE A 50 -5.07 6.54 -29.27
C PHE A 50 -5.66 5.13 -29.35
N THR A 51 -4.82 4.11 -29.47
CA THR A 51 -5.28 2.71 -29.56
C THR A 51 -4.73 1.88 -28.41
N PHE A 52 -5.63 1.33 -27.61
CA PHE A 52 -5.32 0.56 -26.40
C PHE A 52 -5.64 -0.93 -26.59
N ASP A 53 -5.43 -1.74 -25.56
CA ASP A 53 -5.89 -3.14 -25.60
C ASP A 53 -7.41 -3.18 -25.43
N TYR A 54 -7.96 -2.32 -24.56
CA TYR A 54 -9.40 -2.15 -24.37
C TYR A 54 -9.80 -0.68 -24.21
N SER A 55 -10.98 -0.31 -24.72
CA SER A 55 -11.60 1.00 -24.53
C SER A 55 -13.05 0.83 -24.08
N TYR A 56 -13.30 1.08 -22.80
CA TYR A 56 -14.59 0.86 -22.15
C TYR A 56 -15.41 2.16 -22.13
N TRP A 57 -16.53 2.14 -22.83
CA TRP A 57 -17.52 3.21 -22.79
C TRP A 57 -18.56 2.92 -21.71
N SER A 58 -18.44 3.54 -20.54
CA SER A 58 -19.44 3.44 -19.47
C SER A 58 -20.23 4.74 -19.31
N HIS A 59 -20.28 5.61 -20.34
CA HIS A 59 -20.84 6.96 -20.23
C HIS A 59 -22.37 7.01 -20.24
N THR A 60 -22.99 6.11 -20.99
CA THR A 60 -24.43 6.03 -21.25
C THR A 60 -25.09 5.08 -20.26
N SER A 61 -25.91 4.14 -20.73
CA SER A 61 -26.70 3.23 -19.91
C SER A 61 -26.67 1.83 -20.53
N ALA A 62 -27.17 0.83 -19.80
CA ALA A 62 -27.07 -0.58 -20.22
C ALA A 62 -27.85 -0.89 -21.53
N GLU A 63 -28.74 0.00 -21.97
CA GLU A 63 -29.45 -0.11 -23.24
C GLU A 63 -28.57 0.23 -24.45
N ASP A 64 -27.45 0.91 -24.24
CA ASP A 64 -26.46 1.20 -25.28
C ASP A 64 -25.62 -0.06 -25.54
N PRO A 65 -25.58 -0.59 -26.79
CA PRO A 65 -24.76 -1.75 -27.13
C PRO A 65 -23.26 -1.55 -26.88
N GLN A 66 -22.78 -0.30 -26.80
CA GLN A 66 -21.39 0.03 -26.50
C GLN A 66 -21.10 0.13 -24.99
N PHE A 67 -22.12 -0.01 -24.14
CA PHE A 67 -21.97 0.15 -22.70
C PHE A 67 -21.12 -0.97 -22.07
N ALA A 68 -20.06 -0.57 -21.39
CA ALA A 68 -19.19 -1.45 -20.62
C ALA A 68 -19.58 -1.44 -19.13
N SER A 69 -20.08 -2.56 -18.64
CA SER A 69 -20.41 -2.77 -17.22
C SER A 69 -19.19 -3.12 -16.37
N GLN A 70 -19.34 -3.11 -15.03
CA GLN A 70 -18.31 -3.62 -14.11
C GLN A 70 -17.93 -5.07 -14.41
N GLN A 71 -18.92 -5.89 -14.76
CA GLN A 71 -18.71 -7.30 -15.08
C GLN A 71 -17.91 -7.49 -16.37
N GLN A 72 -18.16 -6.68 -17.39
CA GLN A 72 -17.39 -6.73 -18.63
C GLN A 72 -15.92 -6.40 -18.38
N VAL A 73 -15.65 -5.33 -17.61
CA VAL A 73 -14.27 -4.94 -17.25
C VAL A 73 -13.57 -6.04 -16.45
N TYR A 74 -14.27 -6.71 -15.54
CA TYR A 74 -13.70 -7.83 -14.78
C TYR A 74 -13.43 -9.04 -15.68
N ARG A 75 -14.33 -9.40 -16.58
CA ARG A 75 -14.13 -10.53 -17.51
C ARG A 75 -12.89 -10.33 -18.40
N ASP A 76 -12.72 -9.13 -18.94
CA ASP A 76 -11.66 -8.84 -19.91
C ASP A 76 -10.27 -8.67 -19.28
N ILE A 77 -10.20 -8.17 -18.03
CA ILE A 77 -8.93 -7.90 -17.33
C ILE A 77 -8.77 -8.79 -16.09
N GLY A 78 -9.75 -8.79 -15.20
CA GLY A 78 -9.68 -9.50 -13.92
C GLY A 78 -9.56 -11.01 -14.08
N GLU A 79 -10.38 -11.62 -14.94
CA GLU A 79 -10.40 -13.08 -15.15
C GLU A 79 -9.07 -13.61 -15.71
N GLU A 80 -8.49 -12.90 -16.68
CA GLU A 80 -7.19 -13.22 -17.26
C GLU A 80 -6.06 -13.05 -16.24
N MET A 81 -6.07 -11.94 -15.50
CA MET A 81 -5.06 -11.67 -14.48
C MET A 81 -5.13 -12.70 -13.34
N LEU A 82 -6.34 -13.13 -12.95
CA LEU A 82 -6.51 -14.21 -12.00
C LEU A 82 -6.00 -15.54 -12.56
N LEU A 83 -6.24 -15.85 -13.83
CA LEU A 83 -5.69 -17.05 -14.47
C LEU A 83 -4.16 -17.08 -14.38
N HIS A 84 -3.49 -15.97 -14.67
CA HIS A 84 -2.03 -15.87 -14.52
C HIS A 84 -1.55 -16.09 -13.07
N ALA A 85 -2.32 -15.65 -12.08
CA ALA A 85 -2.00 -15.93 -10.68
C ALA A 85 -2.09 -17.44 -10.36
N PHE A 86 -3.11 -18.15 -10.88
CA PHE A 86 -3.20 -19.60 -10.79
C PHE A 86 -2.09 -20.34 -11.54
N GLU A 87 -1.54 -19.77 -12.62
CA GLU A 87 -0.36 -20.32 -13.29
C GLU A 87 0.93 -20.15 -12.44
N GLY A 88 0.92 -19.24 -11.47
CA GLY A 88 2.06 -18.92 -10.59
C GLY A 88 2.82 -17.65 -10.98
N TYR A 89 2.28 -16.81 -11.86
CA TYR A 89 2.85 -15.49 -12.17
C TYR A 89 2.47 -14.46 -11.11
N ASN A 90 3.37 -13.51 -10.83
CA ASN A 90 2.98 -12.27 -10.15
C ASN A 90 2.13 -11.41 -11.08
N VAL A 91 1.17 -10.69 -10.50
CA VAL A 91 0.14 -9.96 -11.23
C VAL A 91 -0.04 -8.59 -10.59
N CYS A 92 -0.21 -7.55 -11.41
CA CYS A 92 -0.51 -6.21 -10.93
C CYS A 92 -1.60 -5.55 -11.76
N ILE A 93 -2.64 -5.04 -11.11
CA ILE A 93 -3.66 -4.20 -11.73
C ILE A 93 -3.65 -2.85 -11.01
N PHE A 94 -3.40 -1.77 -11.75
CA PHE A 94 -3.44 -0.44 -11.18
C PHE A 94 -4.35 0.52 -11.94
N ALA A 95 -5.13 1.31 -11.20
CA ALA A 95 -5.98 2.35 -11.75
C ALA A 95 -5.30 3.72 -11.70
N TYR A 96 -5.36 4.48 -12.79
CA TYR A 96 -4.73 5.80 -12.93
C TYR A 96 -5.68 6.81 -13.58
N GLY A 97 -5.57 8.09 -13.22
CA GLY A 97 -6.40 9.18 -13.74
C GLY A 97 -6.72 10.23 -12.68
N GLN A 98 -7.38 11.31 -13.07
CA GLN A 98 -7.70 12.41 -12.13
C GLN A 98 -8.68 11.97 -11.03
N THR A 99 -8.75 12.76 -9.96
CA THR A 99 -9.78 12.62 -8.93
C THR A 99 -11.17 12.69 -9.55
N GLY A 100 -12.04 11.78 -9.12
CA GLY A 100 -13.40 11.67 -9.63
C GLY A 100 -13.51 11.05 -11.03
N ALA A 101 -12.42 10.57 -11.66
CA ALA A 101 -12.50 9.91 -12.98
C ALA A 101 -13.06 8.47 -12.94
N GLY A 102 -13.14 7.85 -11.77
CA GLY A 102 -13.67 6.48 -11.61
C GLY A 102 -12.64 5.39 -11.29
N LYS A 103 -11.45 5.75 -10.76
CA LYS A 103 -10.42 4.80 -10.32
C LYS A 103 -10.93 3.83 -9.25
N SER A 104 -11.34 4.36 -8.09
CA SER A 104 -11.89 3.56 -6.98
C SER A 104 -13.19 2.84 -7.36
N TYR A 105 -14.02 3.43 -8.23
CA TYR A 105 -15.20 2.73 -8.77
C TYR A 105 -14.82 1.51 -9.63
N THR A 106 -13.73 1.59 -10.38
CA THR A 106 -13.26 0.43 -11.15
C THR A 106 -12.62 -0.63 -10.26
N MET A 107 -11.79 -0.23 -9.29
CA MET A 107 -11.08 -1.16 -8.40
C MET A 107 -12.01 -1.77 -7.35
N MET A 108 -12.72 -0.94 -6.59
CA MET A 108 -13.58 -1.36 -5.46
C MET A 108 -15.06 -1.48 -5.87
N GLY A 109 -15.54 -0.52 -6.67
CA GLY A 109 -16.96 -0.44 -7.04
C GLY A 109 -17.84 0.13 -5.93
N ARG A 110 -19.14 -0.12 -6.04
CA ARG A 110 -20.13 0.17 -4.99
C ARG A 110 -20.55 -1.14 -4.33
N GLN A 111 -21.05 -1.07 -3.10
CA GLN A 111 -21.59 -2.22 -2.36
C GLN A 111 -22.98 -2.66 -2.87
N GLU A 112 -23.43 -2.16 -4.02
CA GLU A 112 -24.67 -2.57 -4.67
C GLU A 112 -24.43 -3.83 -5.54
N PRO A 113 -25.39 -4.78 -5.58
CA PRO A 113 -25.30 -5.94 -6.47
C PRO A 113 -25.06 -5.53 -7.93
N GLY A 114 -24.06 -6.15 -8.57
CA GLY A 114 -23.68 -5.85 -9.95
C GLY A 114 -22.84 -4.58 -10.15
N GLN A 115 -22.55 -3.83 -9.08
CA GLN A 115 -21.70 -2.62 -9.12
C GLN A 115 -20.33 -2.82 -8.47
N GLN A 116 -20.02 -4.05 -8.03
CA GLN A 116 -18.75 -4.43 -7.44
C GLN A 116 -17.59 -4.22 -8.42
N GLY A 117 -16.44 -3.77 -7.94
CA GLY A 117 -15.24 -3.54 -8.74
C GLY A 117 -14.44 -4.80 -9.05
N ILE A 118 -13.25 -4.63 -9.59
CA ILE A 118 -12.32 -5.71 -9.90
C ILE A 118 -11.88 -6.45 -8.63
N VAL A 119 -11.57 -5.73 -7.54
CA VAL A 119 -11.05 -6.31 -6.30
C VAL A 119 -12.03 -7.32 -5.68
N PRO A 120 -13.29 -6.94 -5.35
CA PRO A 120 -14.25 -7.90 -4.77
C PRO A 120 -14.55 -9.07 -5.73
N GLN A 121 -14.76 -8.80 -7.02
CA GLN A 121 -15.03 -9.87 -8.01
C GLN A 121 -13.85 -10.84 -8.14
N LEU A 122 -12.61 -10.34 -8.13
CA LEU A 122 -11.39 -11.18 -8.18
C LEU A 122 -11.26 -12.05 -6.95
N CYS A 123 -11.55 -11.51 -5.76
CA CYS A 123 -11.48 -12.26 -4.51
C CYS A 123 -12.57 -13.34 -4.43
N GLU A 124 -13.78 -13.04 -4.88
CA GLU A 124 -14.87 -14.03 -4.96
C GLU A 124 -14.54 -15.15 -5.96
N ASP A 125 -14.06 -14.81 -7.15
CA ASP A 125 -13.66 -15.79 -8.18
C ASP A 125 -12.45 -16.62 -7.73
N LEU A 126 -11.47 -16.02 -7.05
CA LEU A 126 -10.33 -16.73 -6.46
C LEU A 126 -10.80 -17.88 -5.56
N PHE A 127 -11.67 -17.59 -4.59
CA PHE A 127 -12.19 -18.63 -3.69
C PHE A 127 -13.17 -19.59 -4.38
N SER A 128 -13.93 -19.12 -5.38
CA SER A 128 -14.76 -20.00 -6.22
C SER A 128 -13.92 -21.04 -6.97
N ARG A 129 -12.76 -20.64 -7.51
CA ARG A 129 -11.84 -21.56 -8.20
C ARG A 129 -11.09 -22.45 -7.23
N VAL A 130 -10.65 -21.93 -6.08
CA VAL A 130 -10.00 -22.72 -5.02
C VAL A 130 -10.94 -23.86 -4.58
N SER A 131 -12.21 -23.56 -4.33
CA SER A 131 -13.20 -24.57 -3.94
C SER A 131 -13.51 -25.59 -5.04
N LYS A 132 -13.57 -25.17 -6.31
CA LYS A 132 -13.77 -26.08 -7.46
C LYS A 132 -12.57 -26.99 -7.73
N ASN A 133 -11.36 -26.51 -7.51
CA ASN A 133 -10.11 -27.21 -7.80
C ASN A 133 -9.53 -27.94 -6.58
N GLN A 134 -10.35 -28.23 -5.56
CA GLN A 134 -9.92 -29.04 -4.42
C GLN A 134 -9.65 -30.49 -4.86
N SER A 135 -8.44 -30.96 -4.60
CA SER A 135 -8.04 -32.36 -4.78
C SER A 135 -7.22 -32.80 -3.58
N ALA A 136 -7.12 -34.10 -3.33
CA ALA A 136 -6.33 -34.62 -2.21
C ALA A 136 -4.82 -34.29 -2.31
N GLN A 137 -4.34 -33.86 -3.49
CA GLN A 137 -2.95 -33.54 -3.76
C GLN A 137 -2.68 -32.02 -3.79
N LEU A 138 -3.71 -31.18 -3.96
CA LEU A 138 -3.55 -29.72 -3.98
C LEU A 138 -4.14 -29.08 -2.73
N SER A 139 -3.32 -28.26 -2.08
CA SER A 139 -3.76 -27.36 -1.01
C SER A 139 -3.48 -25.90 -1.40
N TYR A 140 -4.32 -25.01 -0.89
CA TYR A 140 -4.26 -23.58 -1.19
C TYR A 140 -4.15 -22.78 0.10
N SER A 141 -3.36 -21.72 0.09
CA SER A 141 -3.29 -20.76 1.18
C SER A 141 -3.28 -19.34 0.64
N VAL A 142 -4.06 -18.45 1.27
CA VAL A 142 -4.28 -17.07 0.81
C VAL A 142 -3.95 -16.11 1.95
N GLU A 143 -2.98 -15.22 1.74
CA GLU A 143 -2.67 -14.14 2.69
C GLU A 143 -2.99 -12.79 2.06
N VAL A 144 -3.47 -11.83 2.84
CA VAL A 144 -3.77 -10.48 2.37
C VAL A 144 -3.06 -9.42 3.18
N SER A 145 -2.66 -8.35 2.52
CA SER A 145 -2.20 -7.11 3.14
C SER A 145 -2.86 -5.91 2.49
N TYR A 146 -3.11 -4.86 3.27
CA TYR A 146 -3.70 -3.64 2.75
C TYR A 146 -2.97 -2.44 3.35
N MET A 147 -2.37 -1.64 2.49
CA MET A 147 -1.62 -0.46 2.92
C MET A 147 -2.03 0.78 2.14
N GLU A 148 -1.80 1.91 2.78
CA GLU A 148 -1.96 3.23 2.20
C GLU A 148 -0.62 3.95 2.15
N ILE A 149 -0.34 4.61 1.02
CA ILE A 149 0.82 5.48 0.85
C ILE A 149 0.31 6.90 0.69
N TYR A 150 0.62 7.74 1.68
CA TYR A 150 0.26 9.16 1.67
C TYR A 150 1.46 10.01 2.06
N CYS A 151 1.78 10.99 1.21
CA CYS A 151 2.95 11.86 1.40
C CYS A 151 4.26 11.10 1.70
N GLU A 152 4.54 10.03 0.93
CA GLU A 152 5.71 9.14 1.12
C GLU A 152 5.76 8.40 2.48
N ARG A 153 4.64 8.36 3.20
CA ARG A 153 4.48 7.59 4.45
C ARG A 153 3.57 6.41 4.21
N VAL A 154 3.96 5.24 4.71
CA VAL A 154 3.20 3.99 4.58
C VAL A 154 2.42 3.75 5.85
N ARG A 155 1.12 3.47 5.73
CA ARG A 155 0.25 3.08 6.84
C ARG A 155 -0.33 1.69 6.55
N ASP A 156 -0.36 0.84 7.56
CA ASP A 156 -1.09 -0.43 7.51
C ASP A 156 -2.57 -0.18 7.78
N LEU A 157 -3.44 -0.57 6.84
CA LEU A 157 -4.90 -0.39 6.96
C LEU A 157 -5.58 -1.56 7.68
N LEU A 158 -4.88 -2.68 7.90
CA LEU A 158 -5.41 -3.86 8.58
C LEU A 158 -4.98 -3.92 10.05
N ASN A 159 -3.93 -3.19 10.45
CA ASN A 159 -3.48 -3.19 11.84
C ASN A 159 -4.06 -2.02 12.65
N PRO A 160 -5.00 -2.25 13.58
CA PRO A 160 -5.57 -1.18 14.39
C PRO A 160 -4.54 -0.54 15.35
N LYS A 161 -3.42 -1.21 15.63
CA LYS A 161 -2.32 -0.68 16.45
C LYS A 161 -1.34 0.20 15.68
N SER A 162 -1.42 0.24 14.35
CA SER A 162 -0.49 0.99 13.52
C SER A 162 -0.70 2.51 13.67
N ARG A 163 -0.19 3.08 14.76
CA ARG A 163 -0.20 4.53 15.02
C ARG A 163 0.93 5.28 14.31
N GLY A 164 1.91 4.56 13.77
CA GLY A 164 3.10 5.09 13.12
C GLY A 164 3.12 4.87 11.61
N SER A 165 4.04 5.54 10.92
CA SER A 165 4.37 5.21 9.53
C SER A 165 5.31 4.01 9.52
N LEU A 166 4.97 2.99 8.75
CA LEU A 166 5.86 1.87 8.49
C LEU A 166 7.06 2.31 7.66
N ARG A 167 8.19 1.64 7.87
CA ARG A 167 9.45 1.89 7.14
C ARG A 167 9.53 0.98 5.92
N VAL A 168 10.02 1.54 4.82
CA VAL A 168 10.33 0.79 3.61
C VAL A 168 11.82 0.47 3.63
N ARG A 169 12.15 -0.80 3.49
CA ARG A 169 13.52 -1.33 3.45
C ARG A 169 13.73 -2.11 2.15
N GLU A 170 14.98 -2.34 1.76
CA GLU A 170 15.32 -3.18 0.59
C GLU A 170 16.34 -4.23 1.02
N HIS A 171 15.91 -5.49 0.99
CA HIS A 171 16.79 -6.62 1.23
C HIS A 171 17.39 -7.07 -0.13
N PRO A 172 18.69 -7.40 -0.23
CA PRO A 172 19.32 -7.72 -1.51
C PRO A 172 18.69 -8.90 -2.26
N ILE A 173 18.10 -9.84 -1.53
CA ILE A 173 17.46 -11.04 -2.09
C ILE A 173 15.95 -10.84 -2.29
N LEU A 174 15.27 -10.18 -1.35
CA LEU A 174 13.80 -9.99 -1.39
C LEU A 174 13.38 -8.80 -2.27
N GLY A 175 14.28 -7.83 -2.44
CA GLY A 175 13.97 -6.52 -2.98
C GLY A 175 13.30 -5.59 -1.95
N PRO A 176 12.63 -4.52 -2.42
CA PRO A 176 11.96 -3.55 -1.55
C PRO A 176 10.72 -4.14 -0.89
N TYR A 177 10.57 -3.92 0.42
CA TYR A 177 9.43 -4.38 1.21
C TYR A 177 9.10 -3.39 2.33
N VAL A 178 7.90 -3.52 2.89
CA VAL A 178 7.45 -2.74 4.02
C VAL A 178 7.65 -3.55 5.30
N GLN A 179 8.48 -3.04 6.19
CA GLN A 179 8.75 -3.67 7.47
C GLN A 179 7.50 -3.62 8.36
N ASP A 180 7.19 -4.74 9.02
CA ASP A 180 6.06 -4.89 9.96
C ASP A 180 4.67 -4.69 9.33
N LEU A 181 4.55 -4.77 8.00
CA LEU A 181 3.25 -4.79 7.33
C LEU A 181 2.51 -6.09 7.64
N SER A 182 1.27 -5.97 8.12
CA SER A 182 0.45 -7.14 8.46
C SER A 182 0.09 -7.96 7.21
N LYS A 183 0.33 -9.27 7.31
CA LYS A 183 -0.11 -10.29 6.35
C LYS A 183 -1.08 -11.20 7.08
N LEU A 184 -2.35 -11.15 6.70
CA LEU A 184 -3.43 -11.86 7.38
C LEU A 184 -3.83 -13.07 6.54
N ALA A 185 -3.83 -14.24 7.16
CA ALA A 185 -4.29 -15.48 6.56
C ALA A 185 -5.83 -15.48 6.49
N VAL A 186 -6.37 -15.75 5.31
CA VAL A 186 -7.82 -15.74 5.06
C VAL A 186 -8.26 -17.09 4.48
N THR A 187 -9.50 -17.47 4.78
CA THR A 187 -10.06 -18.77 4.38
C THR A 187 -11.29 -18.65 3.48
N SER A 188 -11.87 -17.45 3.39
CA SER A 188 -13.04 -17.19 2.59
C SER A 188 -13.05 -15.78 1.99
N TYR A 189 -13.92 -15.56 1.01
CA TYR A 189 -14.19 -14.23 0.48
C TYR A 189 -14.78 -13.30 1.55
N ALA A 190 -15.59 -13.82 2.48
CA ALA A 190 -16.15 -13.04 3.58
C ALA A 190 -15.05 -12.43 4.46
N ASP A 191 -14.02 -13.22 4.80
CA ASP A 191 -12.88 -12.73 5.58
C ASP A 191 -12.19 -11.55 4.87
N ILE A 192 -11.99 -11.65 3.54
CA ILE A 192 -11.39 -10.58 2.75
C ILE A 192 -12.31 -9.35 2.70
N ALA A 193 -13.62 -9.54 2.49
CA ALA A 193 -14.58 -8.46 2.41
C ALA A 193 -14.62 -7.65 3.71
N ASP A 194 -14.61 -8.32 4.87
CA ASP A 194 -14.54 -7.68 6.19
C ASP A 194 -13.24 -6.89 6.38
N LEU A 195 -12.10 -7.47 5.97
CA LEU A 195 -10.80 -6.79 6.03
C LEU A 195 -10.74 -5.56 5.12
N MET A 196 -11.30 -5.67 3.91
CA MET A 196 -11.40 -4.55 2.96
C MET A 196 -12.28 -3.43 3.49
N ASP A 197 -13.46 -3.76 4.02
CA ASP A 197 -14.37 -2.78 4.61
C ASP A 197 -13.75 -2.09 5.81
N CYS A 198 -13.06 -2.84 6.68
CA CYS A 198 -12.29 -2.28 7.78
C CYS A 198 -11.19 -1.33 7.30
N GLY A 199 -10.41 -1.73 6.30
CA GLY A 199 -9.33 -0.90 5.76
C GLY A 199 -9.85 0.38 5.08
N ASN A 200 -10.99 0.28 4.36
CA ASN A 200 -11.65 1.43 3.74
C ASN A 200 -12.23 2.40 4.78
N LYS A 201 -12.79 1.88 5.88
CA LYS A 201 -13.21 2.69 7.04
C LYS A 201 -12.02 3.38 7.68
N ALA A 202 -10.93 2.67 7.93
CA ALA A 202 -9.69 3.23 8.49
C ALA A 202 -9.13 4.37 7.62
N ARG A 203 -9.14 4.18 6.29
CA ARG A 203 -8.74 5.20 5.31
C ARG A 203 -9.63 6.46 5.40
N THR A 204 -10.94 6.28 5.54
CA THR A 204 -11.90 7.39 5.67
C THR A 204 -11.74 8.14 6.99
N VAL A 205 -11.50 7.43 8.10
CA VAL A 205 -11.26 8.05 9.42
C VAL A 205 -9.95 8.84 9.44
N ALA A 206 -8.91 8.34 8.78
CA ALA A 206 -7.66 9.09 8.62
C ALA A 206 -7.88 10.39 7.84
N ALA A 207 -8.66 10.31 6.75
CA ALA A 207 -9.09 11.46 5.96
C ALA A 207 -9.80 12.53 6.80
N THR A 208 -10.80 12.17 7.59
CA THR A 208 -11.55 13.13 8.42
C THR A 208 -10.70 13.72 9.56
N ASN A 209 -9.90 12.90 10.24
CA ASN A 209 -9.05 13.37 11.36
C ASN A 209 -7.88 14.27 10.92
N MET A 210 -7.42 14.15 9.66
CA MET A 210 -6.25 14.90 9.16
C MET A 210 -6.62 16.00 8.15
N ASN A 211 -7.91 16.25 7.88
CA ASN A 211 -8.38 17.02 6.71
C ASN A 211 -7.77 16.51 5.38
N GLU A 212 -7.50 15.21 5.35
CA GLU A 212 -6.93 14.47 4.24
C GLU A 212 -8.09 13.95 3.36
N THR A 213 -7.91 13.85 2.04
CA THR A 213 -8.94 13.31 1.15
C THR A 213 -8.41 12.00 0.59
N SER A 214 -9.22 10.93 0.58
CA SER A 214 -8.80 9.62 0.05
C SER A 214 -8.31 9.68 -1.40
N SER A 215 -8.71 10.71 -2.16
CA SER A 215 -8.22 10.98 -3.50
C SER A 215 -6.73 11.37 -3.59
N ARG A 216 -6.10 11.65 -2.44
CA ARG A 216 -4.71 12.12 -2.33
C ARG A 216 -3.74 11.05 -1.84
N SER A 217 -4.23 9.84 -1.55
CA SER A 217 -3.41 8.70 -1.14
C SER A 217 -3.49 7.56 -2.14
N HIS A 218 -2.46 6.74 -2.20
CA HIS A 218 -2.48 5.47 -2.94
C HIS A 218 -2.89 4.36 -2.01
N ALA A 219 -3.75 3.45 -2.47
CA ALA A 219 -4.08 2.24 -1.75
C ALA A 219 -3.53 1.03 -2.51
N VAL A 220 -2.84 0.14 -1.80
CA VAL A 220 -2.25 -1.08 -2.35
C VAL A 220 -2.79 -2.25 -1.56
N PHE A 221 -3.67 -3.03 -2.18
CA PHE A 221 -4.16 -4.29 -1.66
C PHE A 221 -3.37 -5.42 -2.31
N THR A 222 -2.75 -6.28 -1.51
CA THR A 222 -1.94 -7.39 -2.02
C THR A 222 -2.49 -8.71 -1.52
N ILE A 223 -2.64 -9.67 -2.43
CA ILE A 223 -2.97 -11.06 -2.13
C ILE A 223 -1.74 -11.90 -2.44
N VAL A 224 -1.26 -12.68 -1.49
CA VAL A 224 -0.26 -13.72 -1.70
C VAL A 224 -1.02 -15.03 -1.79
N PHE A 225 -1.02 -15.63 -2.97
CA PHE A 225 -1.70 -16.87 -3.27
C PHE A 225 -0.68 -17.98 -3.48
N THR A 226 -0.74 -18.99 -2.62
CA THR A 226 0.17 -20.14 -2.63
C THR A 226 -0.61 -21.41 -2.91
N GLN A 227 -0.11 -22.19 -3.86
CA GLN A 227 -0.63 -23.50 -4.25
C GLN A 227 0.44 -24.53 -3.90
N ARG A 228 0.12 -25.50 -3.06
CA ARG A 228 1.02 -26.61 -2.72
C ARG A 228 0.49 -27.88 -3.34
N CYS A 229 1.34 -28.56 -4.10
CA CYS A 229 1.05 -29.83 -4.74
C CYS A 229 1.92 -30.92 -4.12
N HIS A 230 1.27 -31.91 -3.50
CA HIS A 230 1.92 -33.10 -2.97
C HIS A 230 1.95 -34.19 -4.06
N ASP A 231 3.14 -34.54 -4.53
CA ASP A 231 3.32 -35.63 -5.49
C ASP A 231 3.39 -36.97 -4.74
N GLN A 232 2.34 -37.78 -4.87
CA GLN A 232 2.25 -39.10 -4.23
C GLN A 232 3.29 -40.11 -4.75
N LEU A 233 3.85 -39.91 -5.95
CA LEU A 233 4.83 -40.83 -6.53
C LEU A 233 6.24 -40.58 -5.99
N THR A 234 6.61 -39.31 -5.83
CA THR A 234 7.94 -38.92 -5.33
C THR A 234 7.97 -38.62 -3.83
N GLY A 235 6.81 -38.40 -3.22
CA GLY A 235 6.67 -37.94 -1.84
C GLY A 235 7.17 -36.51 -1.63
N LEU A 236 7.40 -35.76 -2.72
CA LEU A 236 7.89 -34.38 -2.67
C LEU A 236 6.73 -33.40 -2.75
N ASP A 237 6.83 -32.34 -1.96
CA ASP A 237 5.96 -31.18 -2.06
C ASP A 237 6.58 -30.15 -2.99
N SER A 238 5.77 -29.61 -3.90
CA SER A 238 6.11 -28.45 -4.70
C SER A 238 5.14 -27.32 -4.39
N GLU A 239 5.61 -26.08 -4.44
CA GLU A 239 4.79 -24.89 -4.24
C GLU A 239 4.86 -23.92 -5.42
N LYS A 240 3.74 -23.29 -5.74
CA LYS A 240 3.66 -22.14 -6.64
C LYS A 240 3.12 -20.95 -5.89
N VAL A 241 3.81 -19.82 -5.95
CA VAL A 241 3.40 -18.60 -5.25
C VAL A 241 3.19 -17.47 -6.25
N SER A 242 2.06 -16.79 -6.15
CA SER A 242 1.77 -15.59 -6.91
C SER A 242 1.44 -14.43 -5.99
N LYS A 243 1.94 -13.25 -6.31
CA LYS A 243 1.56 -11.99 -5.67
C LYS A 243 0.62 -11.23 -6.60
N ILE A 244 -0.60 -10.98 -6.15
CA ILE A 244 -1.60 -10.17 -6.86
C ILE A 244 -1.64 -8.79 -6.19
N SER A 245 -1.11 -7.77 -6.86
CA SER A 245 -1.13 -6.39 -6.40
C SER A 245 -2.25 -5.60 -7.07
N LEU A 246 -3.22 -5.14 -6.29
CA LEU A 246 -4.36 -4.35 -6.75
C LEU A 246 -4.21 -2.91 -6.21
N VAL A 247 -3.97 -1.96 -7.10
CA VAL A 247 -3.53 -0.61 -6.75
C VAL A 247 -4.55 0.45 -7.19
N ASP A 248 -5.03 1.25 -6.25
CA ASP A 248 -5.83 2.46 -6.51
C ASP A 248 -4.95 3.70 -6.25
N LEU A 249 -4.49 4.34 -7.32
CA LEU A 249 -3.57 5.48 -7.21
C LEU A 249 -4.30 6.75 -6.80
N ALA A 250 -3.55 7.73 -6.27
CA ALA A 250 -4.02 9.08 -6.05
C ALA A 250 -4.42 9.78 -7.37
N GLY A 251 -5.15 10.89 -7.27
CA GLY A 251 -5.49 11.76 -8.40
C GLY A 251 -4.25 12.26 -9.15
N SER A 252 -4.27 12.14 -10.48
CA SER A 252 -3.17 12.58 -11.35
C SER A 252 -3.13 14.08 -11.64
N GLU A 253 -4.12 14.85 -11.18
CA GLU A 253 -4.24 16.27 -11.44
C GLU A 253 -3.12 17.10 -10.76
N ARG A 254 -2.73 18.20 -11.40
CA ARG A 254 -1.65 19.06 -10.88
C ARG A 254 -2.10 19.90 -9.69
N ALA A 255 -1.26 19.98 -8.64
CA ALA A 255 -1.56 20.72 -7.41
C ALA A 255 -1.74 22.24 -7.63
N ASP A 256 -1.15 22.82 -8.68
CA ASP A 256 -1.22 24.26 -8.96
C ASP A 256 -2.65 24.75 -9.23
N SER A 257 -3.57 23.83 -9.57
CA SER A 257 -4.97 24.12 -9.82
C SER A 257 -5.82 24.28 -8.55
N SER A 258 -5.28 23.99 -7.36
CA SER A 258 -6.05 23.96 -6.11
C SER A 258 -5.97 25.24 -5.25
N GLY A 259 -5.14 26.22 -5.63
CA GLY A 259 -4.96 27.48 -4.88
C GLY A 259 -4.42 27.32 -3.44
N ALA A 260 -3.79 26.19 -3.12
CA ALA A 260 -3.37 25.85 -1.75
C ALA A 260 -2.09 26.60 -1.31
N ARG A 261 -2.08 27.13 -0.09
CA ARG A 261 -0.90 27.78 0.55
C ARG A 261 -0.40 26.97 1.76
N GLY A 262 0.89 27.08 2.09
CA GLY A 262 1.48 26.52 3.31
C GLY A 262 1.64 24.99 3.31
N MET A 263 1.24 24.31 4.40
CA MET A 263 1.38 22.84 4.54
C MET A 263 0.70 22.06 3.42
N ARG A 264 -0.44 22.54 2.91
CA ARG A 264 -1.17 21.91 1.78
C ARG A 264 -0.38 21.94 0.47
N LEU A 265 0.50 22.92 0.28
CA LEU A 265 1.38 22.98 -0.90
C LEU A 265 2.50 21.94 -0.80
N LYS A 266 3.12 21.77 0.38
CA LYS A 266 4.11 20.71 0.63
C LYS A 266 3.49 19.31 0.47
N GLU A 267 2.27 19.14 0.97
CA GLU A 267 1.48 17.93 0.80
C GLU A 267 1.19 17.65 -0.68
N GLY A 268 0.69 18.64 -1.43
CA GLY A 268 0.46 18.54 -2.87
C GLY A 268 1.73 18.21 -3.65
N ALA A 269 2.87 18.79 -3.26
CA ALA A 269 4.17 18.49 -3.85
C ALA A 269 4.60 17.04 -3.59
N ASN A 270 4.40 16.52 -2.38
CA ASN A 270 4.76 15.13 -2.04
C ASN A 270 3.82 14.10 -2.69
N ILE A 271 2.52 14.37 -2.77
CA ILE A 271 1.58 13.51 -3.49
C ILE A 271 1.96 13.45 -4.97
N ASN A 272 2.21 14.60 -5.57
CA ASN A 272 2.66 14.67 -6.96
C ASN A 272 4.07 14.10 -7.14
N LYS A 273 4.91 14.04 -6.11
CA LYS A 273 6.23 13.39 -6.17
C LYS A 273 6.08 11.94 -6.60
N SER A 274 5.25 11.15 -5.90
CA SER A 274 5.02 9.74 -6.23
C SER A 274 4.53 9.52 -7.67
N LEU A 275 3.53 10.28 -8.13
CA LEU A 275 2.97 10.17 -9.49
C LEU A 275 3.91 10.72 -10.57
N THR A 276 4.65 11.80 -10.28
CA THR A 276 5.66 12.35 -11.18
C THR A 276 6.80 11.37 -11.35
N THR A 277 7.28 10.77 -10.26
CA THR A 277 8.31 9.73 -10.29
C THR A 277 7.81 8.50 -11.06
N LEU A 278 6.56 8.07 -10.84
CA LEU A 278 5.95 7.01 -11.63
C LEU A 278 5.98 7.33 -13.14
N GLY A 279 5.65 8.57 -13.52
CA GLY A 279 5.73 9.03 -14.90
C GLY A 279 7.15 9.03 -15.48
N LYS A 280 8.16 9.36 -14.67
CA LYS A 280 9.58 9.28 -15.05
C LYS A 280 10.01 7.82 -15.25
N VAL A 281 9.65 6.92 -14.34
CA VAL A 281 9.92 5.48 -14.43
C VAL A 281 9.32 4.89 -15.70
N ILE A 282 8.04 5.19 -15.98
CA ILE A 282 7.35 4.71 -17.18
C ILE A 282 8.00 5.25 -18.45
N SER A 283 8.36 6.53 -18.47
CA SER A 283 9.04 7.12 -19.62
C SER A 283 10.43 6.52 -19.85
N ALA A 284 11.20 6.28 -18.78
CA ALA A 284 12.50 5.62 -18.87
C ALA A 284 12.39 4.17 -19.38
N LEU A 285 11.40 3.42 -18.88
CA LEU A 285 11.12 2.04 -19.32
C LEU A 285 10.69 1.97 -20.79
N ALA A 286 9.83 2.89 -21.24
CA ALA A 286 9.42 2.98 -22.63
C ALA A 286 10.59 3.37 -23.55
N ASP A 287 11.43 4.32 -23.11
CA ASP A 287 12.58 4.79 -23.88
C ASP A 287 13.66 3.70 -24.07
N LEU A 288 13.88 2.85 -23.06
CA LEU A 288 14.78 1.68 -23.13
C LEU A 288 14.41 0.74 -24.28
N GLN A 289 13.12 0.57 -24.57
CA GLN A 289 12.63 -0.27 -25.67
C GLN A 289 12.79 0.41 -27.03
N SER A 290 12.67 1.74 -27.08
CA SER A 290 12.76 2.52 -28.32
C SER A 290 14.19 2.67 -28.90
N LYS A 291 15.22 2.15 -28.21
CA LYS A 291 16.66 2.32 -28.53
C LYS A 291 17.13 3.78 -28.63
N LYS A 292 16.30 4.78 -28.29
CA LYS A 292 16.62 6.21 -28.45
C LYS A 292 17.50 6.78 -27.33
N ARG A 293 17.60 6.11 -26.17
CA ARG A 293 18.52 6.47 -25.08
C ARG A 293 18.97 5.22 -24.29
N LYS A 294 20.28 5.08 -24.07
CA LYS A 294 20.87 4.14 -23.10
C LYS A 294 20.94 4.79 -21.71
N SER A 295 19.78 5.14 -21.16
CA SER A 295 19.72 5.49 -19.73
C SER A 295 19.50 4.21 -18.96
N ASP A 296 20.57 3.57 -18.50
CA ASP A 296 20.49 2.31 -17.73
C ASP A 296 19.83 2.52 -16.35
N PHE A 297 19.73 3.77 -15.89
CA PHE A 297 19.16 4.10 -14.59
C PHE A 297 17.65 4.40 -14.67
N ILE A 298 16.86 3.61 -13.95
CA ILE A 298 15.42 3.83 -13.74
C ILE A 298 15.22 4.30 -12.29
N PRO A 299 14.61 5.48 -12.05
CA PRO A 299 14.56 6.12 -10.73
C PRO A 299 13.47 5.54 -9.82
N TYR A 300 13.48 4.22 -9.57
CA TYR A 300 12.48 3.59 -8.68
C TYR A 300 12.55 4.11 -7.24
N ARG A 301 13.75 4.43 -6.75
CA ARG A 301 13.99 4.89 -5.36
C ARG A 301 13.53 6.33 -5.09
N ASP A 302 13.21 7.11 -6.12
CA ASP A 302 12.82 8.52 -5.96
C ASP A 302 11.46 8.68 -5.25
N SER A 303 10.62 7.63 -5.22
CA SER A 303 9.40 7.61 -4.42
C SER A 303 9.11 6.24 -3.82
N VAL A 304 8.43 6.23 -2.68
CA VAL A 304 8.01 4.99 -1.99
C VAL A 304 7.14 4.11 -2.90
N LEU A 305 6.19 4.72 -3.61
CA LEU A 305 5.29 4.00 -4.52
C LEU A 305 6.08 3.28 -5.63
N THR A 306 6.95 3.99 -6.33
CA THR A 306 7.73 3.39 -7.42
C THR A 306 8.74 2.37 -6.92
N TRP A 307 9.24 2.54 -5.69
CA TRP A 307 10.17 1.58 -5.11
C TRP A 307 9.47 0.26 -4.81
N LEU A 308 8.28 0.30 -4.19
CA LEU A 308 7.47 -0.89 -3.92
C LEU A 308 6.90 -1.54 -5.19
N LEU A 309 6.63 -0.75 -6.23
CA LEU A 309 6.16 -1.25 -7.53
C LEU A 309 7.28 -1.60 -8.51
N LYS A 310 8.55 -1.63 -8.07
CA LYS A 310 9.72 -1.96 -8.90
C LYS A 310 9.57 -3.32 -9.59
N GLU A 311 9.04 -4.33 -8.89
CA GLU A 311 8.78 -5.66 -9.47
C GLU A 311 7.64 -5.62 -10.50
N ASN A 312 6.64 -4.77 -10.27
CA ASN A 312 5.44 -4.66 -11.09
C ASN A 312 5.62 -3.85 -12.38
N LEU A 313 6.66 -3.02 -12.48
CA LEU A 313 6.92 -2.18 -13.64
C LEU A 313 8.26 -2.58 -14.25
N GLY A 314 8.23 -3.33 -15.34
CA GLY A 314 9.45 -3.80 -16.01
C GLY A 314 10.18 -4.97 -15.33
N GLY A 315 9.66 -5.49 -14.22
CA GLY A 315 10.19 -6.64 -13.48
C GLY A 315 9.43 -7.94 -13.72
N ASN A 316 9.42 -8.82 -12.71
CA ASN A 316 8.70 -10.09 -12.71
C ASN A 316 7.23 -9.90 -12.35
N SER A 317 6.41 -9.46 -13.30
CA SER A 317 4.97 -9.31 -13.10
C SER A 317 4.20 -9.24 -14.42
N ARG A 318 2.98 -9.76 -14.45
CA ARG A 318 1.98 -9.52 -15.49
C ARG A 318 1.16 -8.30 -15.06
N THR A 319 1.37 -7.20 -15.77
CA THR A 319 0.85 -5.90 -15.34
C THR A 319 -0.23 -5.39 -16.28
N ALA A 320 -1.32 -4.88 -15.70
CA ALA A 320 -2.40 -4.19 -16.37
C ALA A 320 -2.62 -2.79 -15.77
N MET A 321 -2.75 -1.79 -16.64
CA MET A 321 -3.13 -0.43 -16.28
C MET A 321 -4.57 -0.17 -16.73
N ILE A 322 -5.38 0.42 -15.85
CA ILE A 322 -6.70 0.95 -16.21
C ILE A 322 -6.70 2.46 -16.06
N ALA A 323 -6.74 3.18 -17.18
CA ALA A 323 -6.81 4.64 -17.20
C ALA A 323 -8.28 5.09 -17.14
N ALA A 324 -8.68 5.69 -16.01
CA ALA A 324 -10.01 6.23 -15.79
C ALA A 324 -10.09 7.67 -16.34
N LEU A 325 -11.13 7.96 -17.13
CA LEU A 325 -11.27 9.21 -17.89
C LEU A 325 -12.58 9.93 -17.56
N SER A 326 -12.53 11.25 -17.48
CA SER A 326 -13.74 12.09 -17.54
C SER A 326 -14.11 12.36 -19.00
N PRO A 327 -15.39 12.27 -19.38
CA PRO A 327 -15.86 12.66 -20.72
C PRO A 327 -15.92 14.18 -20.93
N ALA A 328 -15.85 14.99 -19.86
CA ALA A 328 -16.20 16.40 -19.90
C ALA A 328 -15.11 17.32 -20.48
N ASP A 329 -15.53 18.31 -21.26
CA ASP A 329 -14.70 19.36 -21.85
C ASP A 329 -13.88 20.15 -20.82
N ILE A 330 -14.45 20.44 -19.65
CA ILE A 330 -13.76 21.09 -18.53
C ILE A 330 -12.51 20.32 -18.06
N ASN A 331 -12.45 19.01 -18.33
CA ASN A 331 -11.38 18.10 -17.93
C ASN A 331 -10.50 17.67 -19.12
N TYR A 332 -10.58 18.35 -20.26
CA TYR A 332 -9.87 17.98 -21.50
C TYR A 332 -8.35 17.79 -21.30
N GLU A 333 -7.68 18.71 -20.61
CA GLU A 333 -6.22 18.65 -20.42
C GLU A 333 -5.78 17.44 -19.58
N GLU A 334 -6.49 17.15 -18.50
CA GLU A 334 -6.21 16.01 -17.62
C GLU A 334 -6.54 14.67 -18.31
N THR A 335 -7.62 14.63 -19.08
CA THR A 335 -8.00 13.47 -19.90
C THR A 335 -6.95 13.18 -20.97
N LEU A 336 -6.48 14.22 -21.68
CA LEU A 336 -5.40 14.08 -22.67
C LEU A 336 -4.08 13.66 -22.02
N SER A 337 -3.75 14.19 -20.85
CA SER A 337 -2.57 13.79 -20.06
C SER A 337 -2.64 12.30 -19.71
N THR A 338 -3.80 11.84 -19.23
CA THR A 338 -4.06 10.43 -18.89
C THR A 338 -3.93 9.50 -20.09
N LEU A 339 -4.48 9.88 -21.26
CA LEU A 339 -4.37 9.12 -22.51
C LEU A 339 -2.91 8.98 -22.97
N ARG A 340 -2.14 10.07 -22.93
CA ARG A 340 -0.70 10.05 -23.27
C ARG A 340 0.10 9.19 -22.30
N TYR A 341 -0.27 9.21 -21.02
CA TYR A 341 0.36 8.39 -20.00
C TYR A 341 0.13 6.90 -20.27
N ALA A 342 -1.13 6.53 -20.53
CA ALA A 342 -1.54 5.18 -20.89
C ALA A 342 -0.82 4.67 -22.16
N ASP A 343 -0.69 5.51 -23.18
CA ASP A 343 0.01 5.18 -24.43
C ASP A 343 1.50 4.88 -24.22
N ARG A 344 2.16 5.59 -23.31
CA ARG A 344 3.55 5.29 -22.91
C ARG A 344 3.63 4.00 -22.10
N THR A 345 2.73 3.79 -21.15
CA THR A 345 2.71 2.59 -20.31
C THR A 345 2.63 1.31 -21.15
N LYS A 346 1.84 1.32 -22.22
CA LYS A 346 1.68 0.20 -23.15
C LYS A 346 3.01 -0.30 -23.75
N GLN A 347 4.03 0.56 -23.82
CA GLN A 347 5.33 0.24 -24.41
C GLN A 347 6.27 -0.48 -23.44
N ILE A 348 5.93 -0.53 -22.15
CA ILE A 348 6.72 -1.22 -21.13
C ILE A 348 6.63 -2.72 -21.34
N ARG A 349 7.76 -3.42 -21.26
CA ARG A 349 7.83 -4.88 -21.23
C ARG A 349 8.23 -5.36 -19.84
N CYS A 350 7.45 -6.27 -19.29
CA CYS A 350 7.76 -7.00 -18.06
C CYS A 350 8.29 -8.39 -18.39
N ASN A 351 9.18 -8.91 -17.54
CA ASN A 351 9.76 -10.24 -17.67
C ASN A 351 9.14 -11.18 -16.62
N ALA A 352 7.86 -11.50 -16.81
CA ALA A 352 7.13 -12.39 -15.92
C ALA A 352 7.60 -13.85 -16.04
N VAL A 353 7.89 -14.48 -14.90
CA VAL A 353 8.25 -15.89 -14.76
C VAL A 353 7.31 -16.57 -13.77
N ILE A 354 7.13 -17.88 -13.92
CA ILE A 354 6.36 -18.68 -12.96
C ILE A 354 7.23 -18.87 -11.72
N ASN A 355 6.69 -18.56 -10.53
CA ASN A 355 7.43 -18.71 -9.29
C ASN A 355 7.16 -20.08 -8.67
N GLU A 356 8.02 -21.04 -9.01
CA GLU A 356 8.03 -22.39 -8.45
C GLU A 356 9.03 -22.46 -7.29
N ASP A 357 8.62 -23.06 -6.17
CA ASP A 357 9.36 -23.21 -4.93
C ASP A 357 10.07 -21.93 -4.43
N PRO A 358 9.43 -20.74 -4.49
CA PRO A 358 10.14 -19.50 -4.21
C PRO A 358 10.48 -19.35 -2.72
N ASN A 359 9.69 -19.90 -1.78
CA ASN A 359 10.02 -19.81 -0.36
C ASN A 359 11.20 -20.72 -0.04
N ALA A 360 11.21 -21.96 -0.54
CA ALA A 360 12.33 -22.88 -0.34
C ALA A 360 13.64 -22.32 -0.90
N ARG A 361 13.59 -21.77 -2.13
CA ARG A 361 14.73 -21.09 -2.73
C ARG A 361 15.18 -19.88 -1.92
N LEU A 362 14.24 -19.03 -1.51
CA LEU A 362 14.52 -17.81 -0.75
C LEU A 362 15.10 -18.13 0.63
N ILE A 363 14.54 -19.10 1.36
CA ILE A 363 15.06 -19.53 2.66
C ILE A 363 16.51 -20.01 2.52
N ARG A 364 16.82 -20.80 1.49
CA ARG A 364 18.19 -21.25 1.23
C ARG A 364 19.14 -20.08 0.97
N GLU A 365 18.77 -19.16 0.07
CA GLU A 365 19.59 -17.98 -0.25
C GLU A 365 19.78 -17.07 0.99
N LEU A 366 18.75 -16.90 1.83
CA LEU A 366 18.84 -16.16 3.08
C LEU A 366 19.73 -16.86 4.12
N GLN A 367 19.65 -18.19 4.23
CA GLN A 367 20.51 -18.98 5.12
C GLN A 367 21.98 -18.93 4.71
N GLU A 368 22.26 -18.98 3.41
CA GLU A 368 23.62 -18.77 2.85
C GLU A 368 24.14 -17.36 3.20
N GLU A 369 23.29 -16.34 3.09
CA GLU A 369 23.65 -14.97 3.46
C GLU A 369 23.89 -14.80 4.97
N VAL A 370 23.07 -15.45 5.81
CA VAL A 370 23.28 -15.51 7.27
C VAL A 370 24.64 -16.12 7.59
N ALA A 371 25.00 -17.23 6.94
CA ALA A 371 26.30 -17.88 7.14
C ALA A 371 27.45 -16.94 6.76
N ARG A 372 27.36 -16.30 5.59
CA ARG A 372 28.36 -15.35 5.10
C ARG A 372 28.53 -14.13 6.03
N LEU A 373 27.42 -13.55 6.51
CA LEU A 373 27.45 -12.40 7.42
C LEU A 373 28.04 -12.77 8.78
N ARG A 374 27.72 -13.96 9.31
CA ARG A 374 28.32 -14.47 10.55
C ARG A 374 29.83 -14.66 10.40
N GLU A 375 30.29 -15.23 9.29
CA GLU A 375 31.73 -15.37 9.00
C GLU A 375 32.44 -14.01 8.91
N LEU A 376 31.83 -13.03 8.24
CA LEU A 376 32.33 -11.65 8.17
C LEU A 376 32.46 -11.00 9.56
N LEU A 377 31.46 -11.15 10.42
CA LEU A 377 31.48 -10.60 11.77
C LEU A 377 32.56 -11.26 12.65
N VAL A 378 32.73 -12.58 12.52
CA VAL A 378 33.79 -13.33 13.21
C VAL A 378 35.17 -12.88 12.73
N ALA A 379 35.36 -12.72 11.41
CA ALA A 379 36.61 -12.25 10.83
C ALA A 379 36.98 -10.82 11.27
N GLN A 380 35.99 -9.99 11.62
CA GLN A 380 36.18 -8.63 12.13
C GLN A 380 36.37 -8.56 13.67
N GLY A 381 36.46 -9.71 14.35
CA GLY A 381 36.81 -9.78 15.77
C GLY A 381 35.63 -9.64 16.75
N LEU A 382 34.38 -9.65 16.28
CA LEU A 382 33.21 -9.78 17.14
C LEU A 382 33.05 -11.26 17.54
N SER A 383 33.46 -11.60 18.76
CA SER A 383 33.41 -12.97 19.25
C SER A 383 31.97 -13.52 19.31
N ALA A 384 31.82 -14.82 19.06
CA ALA A 384 30.57 -15.59 19.07
C ALA A 384 29.72 -15.45 20.36
N SER A 385 30.28 -14.92 21.46
CA SER A 385 29.57 -14.71 22.72
C SER A 385 28.49 -13.63 22.68
N VAL A 386 28.48 -12.75 21.67
CA VAL A 386 27.42 -11.73 21.47
C VAL A 386 26.34 -12.22 20.49
N LEU A 387 26.65 -13.23 19.67
CA LEU A 387 25.79 -13.76 18.60
C LEU A 387 24.89 -14.94 19.05
N GLY A 388 25.13 -15.51 20.24
CA GLY A 388 24.46 -16.72 20.72
C GLY A 388 23.51 -16.49 21.89
N GLY A 389 22.33 -15.92 21.62
CA GLY A 389 21.30 -15.66 22.62
C GLY A 389 20.14 -16.65 22.64
N LEU A 390 20.30 -17.92 22.25
CA LEU A 390 19.28 -18.96 22.43
C LEU A 390 19.94 -20.32 22.74
N LYS A 391 19.40 -20.98 23.77
CA LYS A 391 19.92 -22.11 24.54
C LYS A 391 20.25 -23.35 23.70
N VAL A 392 21.37 -24.00 24.02
CA VAL A 392 21.52 -25.46 23.89
C VAL A 392 21.84 -25.98 25.28
N ASP A 393 20.95 -26.85 25.76
CA ASP A 393 21.05 -27.57 27.02
C ASP A 393 21.98 -28.78 26.82
N GLU A 394 23.02 -28.93 27.63
CA GLU A 394 23.46 -30.19 28.27
C GLU A 394 24.86 -30.07 28.93
N GLY A 395 24.91 -30.35 30.24
CA GLY A 395 25.92 -31.22 30.86
C GLY A 395 27.37 -30.73 31.08
N SER A 396 27.64 -30.15 32.25
CA SER A 396 28.98 -30.05 32.88
C SER A 396 29.33 -31.36 33.66
N PRO A 397 30.53 -31.56 34.28
CA PRO A 397 31.67 -30.62 34.46
C PRO A 397 33.11 -31.23 34.36
N GLY A 398 34.13 -30.36 34.36
CA GLY A 398 35.37 -30.63 35.12
C GLY A 398 36.71 -30.14 34.54
N GLY A 399 37.44 -29.30 35.31
CA GLY A 399 38.92 -29.23 35.27
C GLY A 399 39.54 -27.82 35.14
N ALA A 400 40.31 -27.40 36.15
CA ALA A 400 40.85 -26.06 36.35
C ALA A 400 42.28 -25.80 35.76
N LEU A 401 42.55 -24.51 35.41
CA LEU A 401 43.73 -23.61 35.55
C LEU A 401 45.19 -24.17 35.69
N PRO A 402 46.30 -23.41 35.43
CA PRO A 402 46.44 -21.93 35.54
C PRO A 402 47.36 -21.18 34.53
N ALA A 403 47.43 -19.86 34.74
CA ALA A 403 48.11 -18.78 33.99
C ALA A 403 49.61 -18.59 34.31
N VAL A 404 50.36 -17.91 33.40
CA VAL A 404 51.62 -17.18 33.70
C VAL A 404 51.77 -15.91 32.83
N SER A 405 52.40 -14.91 33.44
CA SER A 405 52.58 -13.46 33.24
C SER A 405 53.60 -12.94 32.19
N SER A 406 53.44 -11.63 31.87
CA SER A 406 54.16 -10.58 31.06
C SER A 406 55.69 -10.40 31.33
N PRO A 407 56.48 -9.38 30.82
CA PRO A 407 56.25 -8.12 30.02
C PRO A 407 57.43 -7.75 29.01
N PRO A 408 57.88 -6.48 28.75
CA PRO A 408 57.29 -5.26 28.17
C PRO A 408 58.02 -4.69 26.88
N ALA A 409 57.50 -3.57 26.33
CA ALA A 409 58.01 -2.78 25.19
C ALA A 409 59.31 -1.96 25.43
N PRO A 410 59.85 -1.29 24.39
CA PRO A 410 59.96 0.18 24.47
C PRO A 410 59.70 0.97 23.15
N ALA A 411 59.76 2.30 23.30
CA ALA A 411 59.15 3.37 22.51
C ALA A 411 59.93 3.93 21.29
N SER A 412 59.21 4.77 20.53
CA SER A 412 59.56 5.63 19.38
C SER A 412 60.73 6.62 19.62
N PRO A 413 61.34 7.24 18.57
CA PRO A 413 60.81 8.54 18.08
C PRO A 413 61.05 8.92 16.59
N SER A 414 60.32 9.97 16.17
CA SER A 414 60.63 11.04 15.18
C SER A 414 60.59 10.82 13.66
N SER A 415 59.69 11.57 13.00
CA SER A 415 59.78 12.18 11.66
C SER A 415 60.69 13.45 11.70
N PRO A 416 61.14 14.11 10.59
CA PRO A 416 60.47 14.27 9.29
C PRO A 416 61.35 14.28 8.00
N SER A 417 60.66 14.22 6.85
CA SER A 417 60.80 15.05 5.64
C SER A 417 60.87 14.29 4.29
N ALA A 418 60.34 14.98 3.27
CA ALA A 418 59.83 14.52 1.99
C ALA A 418 60.88 14.01 0.99
N HIS A 419 60.49 13.05 0.13
CA HIS A 419 60.61 13.22 -1.32
C HIS A 419 59.85 12.16 -2.13
N ASN A 420 59.33 12.65 -3.26
CA ASN A 420 58.54 12.03 -4.31
C ASN A 420 59.03 10.68 -4.85
N GLY A 421 58.09 9.87 -5.34
CA GLY A 421 58.35 8.79 -6.29
C GLY A 421 57.17 7.83 -6.42
N GLU A 422 56.19 8.20 -7.25
CA GLU A 422 55.10 7.31 -7.69
C GLU A 422 55.66 6.01 -8.28
N LEU A 423 55.24 4.88 -7.70
CA LEU A 423 55.26 3.57 -8.34
C LEU A 423 53.91 2.93 -8.05
N GLU A 424 53.07 2.92 -9.08
CA GLU A 424 51.75 2.30 -9.13
C GLU A 424 51.85 0.81 -8.79
N LEU A 425 51.07 0.36 -7.80
CA LEU A 425 50.77 -1.04 -7.56
C LEU A 425 49.49 -1.40 -8.32
N PRO A 426 49.41 -2.58 -8.99
CA PRO A 426 48.31 -2.91 -9.88
C PRO A 426 47.01 -3.13 -9.09
N PHE A 427 45.97 -2.42 -9.53
CA PHE A 427 44.58 -2.58 -9.10
C PHE A 427 44.08 -4.02 -9.34
N SER A 428 43.79 -4.74 -8.26
CA SER A 428 42.99 -5.96 -8.29
C SER A 428 41.50 -5.61 -8.45
N PRO A 429 40.78 -6.11 -9.46
CA PRO A 429 39.37 -5.81 -9.65
C PRO A 429 38.50 -6.82 -8.91
N SER A 430 38.36 -6.70 -7.59
CA SER A 430 37.32 -7.39 -6.80
C SER A 430 37.34 -6.93 -5.34
N SER A 431 37.01 -5.68 -5.07
CA SER A 431 36.60 -5.25 -3.73
C SER A 431 35.10 -5.00 -3.76
N GLU A 432 34.33 -6.02 -3.35
CA GLU A 432 32.98 -5.77 -2.85
C GLU A 432 33.07 -4.70 -1.76
N PRO A 433 32.11 -3.76 -1.67
CA PRO A 433 32.11 -2.75 -0.63
C PRO A 433 32.20 -3.44 0.74
N GLN A 434 33.24 -3.12 1.53
CA GLN A 434 33.41 -3.68 2.87
C GLN A 434 32.28 -3.15 3.76
N ILE A 435 31.31 -4.03 4.04
CA ILE A 435 30.20 -3.77 4.95
C ILE A 435 30.77 -3.63 6.37
N GLY A 436 30.44 -2.53 7.05
CA GLY A 436 30.88 -2.30 8.43
C GLY A 436 30.25 -3.31 9.41
N PRO A 437 30.86 -3.57 10.57
CA PRO A 437 30.37 -4.58 11.52
C PRO A 437 28.95 -4.30 12.03
N GLU A 438 28.60 -3.03 12.24
CA GLU A 438 27.27 -2.62 12.70
C GLU A 438 26.20 -2.87 11.62
N GLU A 439 26.49 -2.52 10.37
CA GLU A 439 25.60 -2.74 9.23
C GLU A 439 25.44 -4.24 8.94
N ALA A 440 26.52 -5.02 9.05
CA ALA A 440 26.47 -6.48 8.93
C ALA A 440 25.61 -7.12 10.03
N MET A 441 25.68 -6.60 11.26
CA MET A 441 24.86 -7.09 12.38
C MET A 441 23.37 -6.72 12.22
N GLU A 442 23.04 -5.50 11.80
CA GLU A 442 21.64 -5.13 11.50
C GLU A 442 21.08 -5.99 10.37
N ARG A 443 21.86 -6.18 9.30
CA ARG A 443 21.47 -7.02 8.16
C ARG A 443 21.29 -8.48 8.56
N LEU A 444 22.14 -9.00 9.44
CA LEU A 444 22.00 -10.36 9.98
C LEU A 444 20.68 -10.51 10.75
N GLN A 445 20.39 -9.62 11.69
CA GLN A 445 19.15 -9.66 12.48
C GLN A 445 17.91 -9.53 11.59
N GLU A 446 17.98 -8.67 10.56
CA GLU A 446 16.91 -8.52 9.58
C GLU A 446 16.69 -9.80 8.76
N THR A 447 17.78 -10.41 8.27
CA THR A 447 17.73 -11.66 7.49
C THR A 447 17.14 -12.80 8.33
N GLU A 448 17.56 -12.93 9.59
CA GLU A 448 17.02 -13.93 10.53
C GLU A 448 15.54 -13.72 10.84
N LYS A 449 15.10 -12.46 11.00
CA LYS A 449 13.69 -12.13 11.17
C LYS A 449 12.86 -12.54 9.96
N ILE A 450 13.35 -12.27 8.74
CA ILE A 450 12.67 -12.67 7.50
C ILE A 450 12.57 -14.19 7.41
N ILE A 451 13.63 -14.94 7.73
CA ILE A 451 13.60 -16.41 7.77
C ILE A 451 12.55 -16.91 8.77
N ALA A 452 12.48 -16.31 9.96
CA ALA A 452 11.49 -16.67 10.97
C ALA A 452 10.04 -16.43 10.50
N GLU A 453 9.79 -15.31 9.81
CA GLU A 453 8.47 -15.01 9.22
C GLU A 453 8.10 -15.99 8.09
N LEU A 454 9.07 -16.42 7.28
CA LEU A 454 8.84 -17.39 6.19
C LEU A 454 8.58 -18.81 6.72
N ASN A 455 9.20 -19.18 7.85
CA ASN A 455 9.02 -20.48 8.50
C ASN A 455 7.76 -20.58 9.36
N GLU A 456 7.01 -19.48 9.52
CA GLU A 456 5.78 -19.49 10.29
C GLU A 456 4.74 -20.43 9.66
N THR A 457 4.14 -21.28 10.50
CA THR A 457 3.16 -22.26 10.03
C THR A 457 1.84 -21.58 9.65
N TRP A 458 1.07 -22.23 8.78
CA TRP A 458 -0.25 -21.72 8.37
C TRP A 458 -1.21 -21.57 9.56
N GLU A 459 -1.17 -22.51 10.52
CA GLU A 459 -1.99 -22.47 11.74
C GLU A 459 -1.62 -21.29 12.64
N GLU A 460 -0.34 -20.98 12.79
CA GLU A 460 0.12 -19.81 13.53
C GLU A 460 -0.34 -18.50 12.88
N LYS A 461 -0.27 -18.41 11.53
CA LYS A 461 -0.76 -17.26 10.77
C LYS A 461 -2.28 -17.06 10.93
N LEU A 462 -3.06 -18.14 10.90
CA LEU A 462 -4.50 -18.09 11.17
C LEU A 462 -4.78 -17.60 12.60
N ARG A 463 -4.09 -18.15 13.60
CA ARG A 463 -4.23 -17.72 15.00
C ARG A 463 -3.88 -16.24 15.19
N LYS A 464 -2.81 -15.74 14.53
CA LYS A 464 -2.46 -14.31 14.54
C LYS A 464 -3.55 -13.46 13.92
N THR A 465 -4.15 -13.93 12.82
CA THR A 465 -5.23 -13.21 12.13
C THR A 465 -6.48 -13.13 12.99
N GLU A 466 -6.86 -14.24 13.64
CA GLU A 466 -7.98 -14.29 14.57
C GLU A 466 -7.76 -13.41 15.80
N ALA A 467 -6.55 -13.41 16.38
CA ALA A 467 -6.21 -12.53 17.49
C ALA A 467 -6.32 -11.05 17.12
N LEU A 468 -5.86 -10.66 15.93
CA LEU A 468 -6.01 -9.29 15.41
C LEU A 468 -7.48 -8.93 15.15
N ARG A 469 -8.28 -9.88 14.67
CA ARG A 469 -9.73 -9.71 14.50
C ARG A 469 -10.42 -9.45 15.84
N MET A 470 -10.20 -10.32 16.84
CA MET A 470 -10.78 -10.15 18.19
C MET A 470 -10.38 -8.82 18.81
N GLU A 471 -9.13 -8.41 18.65
CA GLU A 471 -8.66 -7.12 19.15
C GLU A 471 -9.35 -5.94 18.45
N ARG A 472 -9.55 -6.02 17.14
CA ARG A 472 -10.28 -4.99 16.39
C ARG A 472 -11.74 -4.89 16.84
N GLU A 473 -12.40 -6.03 17.00
CA GLU A 473 -13.78 -6.09 17.51
C GLU A 473 -13.86 -5.51 18.93
N ALA A 474 -12.89 -5.80 19.79
CA ALA A 474 -12.81 -5.22 21.14
C ALA A 474 -12.63 -3.70 21.13
N LEU A 475 -11.77 -3.16 20.27
CA LEU A 475 -11.58 -1.71 20.10
C LEU A 475 -12.85 -1.02 19.58
N LEU A 476 -13.52 -1.62 18.60
CA LEU A 476 -14.79 -1.10 18.08
C LEU A 476 -15.89 -1.11 19.16
N ALA A 477 -15.99 -2.20 19.92
CA ALA A 477 -16.92 -2.30 21.05
C ALA A 477 -16.62 -1.26 22.14
N GLU A 478 -15.34 -1.00 22.43
CA GLU A 478 -14.93 0.07 23.36
C GLU A 478 -15.32 1.47 22.84
N MET A 479 -15.20 1.68 21.53
CA MET A 479 -15.66 2.89 20.84
C MET A 479 -17.19 2.96 20.68
N GLY A 480 -17.94 1.99 21.22
CA GLY A 480 -19.39 1.97 21.23
C GLY A 480 -20.02 1.47 19.92
N VAL A 481 -19.24 0.92 19.00
CA VAL A 481 -19.76 0.33 17.76
C VAL A 481 -20.05 -1.15 18.01
N ALA A 482 -21.33 -1.53 18.01
CA ALA A 482 -21.71 -2.95 18.10
C ALA A 482 -21.70 -3.57 16.70
N VAL A 483 -20.95 -4.65 16.55
CA VAL A 483 -20.83 -5.43 15.30
C VAL A 483 -21.48 -6.80 15.52
N ARG A 484 -22.22 -7.31 14.53
CA ARG A 484 -22.78 -8.68 14.52
C ARG A 484 -21.66 -9.69 14.24
N GLU A 485 -21.93 -10.96 14.50
CA GLU A 485 -21.07 -12.09 14.10
C GLU A 485 -20.83 -12.16 12.58
N ASP A 486 -21.68 -11.52 11.77
CA ASP A 486 -21.60 -11.43 10.30
C ASP A 486 -20.83 -10.19 9.78
N GLY A 487 -20.18 -9.42 10.65
CA GLY A 487 -19.42 -8.21 10.25
C GLY A 487 -20.28 -6.96 10.04
N GLY A 488 -21.61 -7.05 10.12
CA GLY A 488 -22.53 -5.93 10.00
C GLY A 488 -22.61 -5.05 11.26
N THR A 489 -22.67 -3.72 11.12
CA THR A 489 -22.88 -2.80 12.25
C THR A 489 -24.33 -2.87 12.75
N VAL A 490 -24.54 -3.25 14.01
CA VAL A 490 -25.86 -3.41 14.66
C VAL A 490 -26.39 -2.08 15.20
N GLY A 491 -25.48 -1.22 15.64
CA GLY A 491 -25.81 0.08 16.21
C GLY A 491 -24.59 0.79 16.75
N VAL A 492 -24.70 2.12 16.85
CA VAL A 492 -23.70 2.97 17.50
C VAL A 492 -24.26 3.34 18.88
N PHE A 493 -23.64 2.79 19.91
CA PHE A 493 -23.86 3.15 21.30
C PHE A 493 -22.83 4.23 21.69
N SER A 494 -23.21 5.12 22.61
CA SER A 494 -22.29 6.11 23.14
C SER A 494 -21.13 5.39 23.87
N PRO A 495 -19.86 5.59 23.46
CA PRO A 495 -18.72 4.97 24.13
C PRO A 495 -18.71 5.32 25.63
N LYS A 496 -18.83 4.30 26.50
CA LYS A 496 -19.00 4.53 27.94
C LYS A 496 -17.73 4.99 28.66
N LYS A 497 -16.57 4.72 28.06
CA LYS A 497 -15.25 4.92 28.71
C LYS A 497 -14.52 6.17 28.23
N THR A 498 -14.78 6.64 27.01
CA THR A 498 -14.06 7.79 26.45
C THR A 498 -14.97 9.01 26.35
N PRO A 499 -14.55 10.18 26.86
CA PRO A 499 -15.32 11.40 26.71
C PRO A 499 -15.37 11.80 25.23
N HIS A 500 -16.57 12.11 24.74
CA HIS A 500 -16.80 12.42 23.33
C HIS A 500 -17.91 13.46 23.15
N LEU A 501 -17.87 14.17 22.04
CA LEU A 501 -18.96 15.02 21.57
C LEU A 501 -19.69 14.30 20.44
N VAL A 502 -21.00 14.38 20.45
CA VAL A 502 -21.86 13.87 19.38
C VAL A 502 -22.37 15.06 18.59
N ASN A 503 -22.13 15.07 17.28
CA ASN A 503 -22.75 16.05 16.39
C ASN A 503 -24.19 15.61 16.07
N LEU A 504 -25.17 16.35 16.59
CA LEU A 504 -26.57 16.17 16.26
C LEU A 504 -26.89 17.10 15.08
N ASN A 505 -26.71 16.63 13.86
CA ASN A 505 -27.17 17.40 12.69
C ASN A 505 -28.70 17.46 12.68
N GLU A 506 -29.27 18.61 12.31
CA GLU A 506 -30.73 18.82 12.21
C GLU A 506 -31.35 18.28 10.90
N ASP A 507 -30.55 17.70 9.98
CA ASP A 507 -31.03 17.23 8.68
C ASP A 507 -31.52 15.77 8.73
N PRO A 508 -32.82 15.49 8.52
CA PRO A 508 -33.39 14.14 8.51
C PRO A 508 -32.85 13.21 7.40
N LEU A 509 -32.15 13.75 6.39
CA LEU A 509 -31.60 13.00 5.25
C LEU A 509 -30.14 12.59 5.43
N MET A 510 -29.44 13.13 6.43
CA MET A 510 -28.04 12.82 6.75
C MET A 510 -27.99 11.90 7.98
N SER A 511 -28.10 10.59 7.77
CA SER A 511 -28.08 9.56 8.83
C SER A 511 -26.67 9.29 9.41
N GLU A 512 -25.77 10.25 9.39
CA GLU A 512 -24.38 10.08 9.84
C GLU A 512 -24.13 10.82 11.17
N CYS A 513 -24.01 10.06 12.26
CA CYS A 513 -23.64 10.55 13.59
C CYS A 513 -22.12 10.74 13.66
N LEU A 514 -21.65 11.99 13.78
CA LEU A 514 -20.21 12.27 13.96
C LEU A 514 -19.86 12.27 15.46
N LEU A 515 -18.91 11.42 15.84
CA LEU A 515 -18.34 11.33 17.18
C LEU A 515 -16.95 11.97 17.22
N TYR A 516 -16.79 13.03 18.02
CA TYR A 516 -15.49 13.64 18.29
C TYR A 516 -14.96 13.18 19.64
N HIS A 517 -13.89 12.39 19.66
CA HIS A 517 -13.24 11.98 20.91
C HIS A 517 -12.45 13.14 21.53
N ILE A 518 -12.70 13.41 22.81
CA ILE A 518 -11.97 14.40 23.59
C ILE A 518 -10.72 13.70 24.15
N LYS A 519 -9.54 14.14 23.70
CA LYS A 519 -8.26 13.60 24.18
C LYS A 519 -7.98 14.09 25.60
N ASP A 520 -7.15 13.35 26.31
CA ASP A 520 -6.60 13.79 27.59
C ASP A 520 -5.83 15.10 27.44
N GLY A 521 -6.07 16.03 28.36
CA GLY A 521 -5.60 17.40 28.26
C GLY A 521 -6.67 18.36 27.77
N VAL A 522 -6.27 19.40 27.03
CA VAL A 522 -7.15 20.48 26.58
C VAL A 522 -7.49 20.29 25.11
N THR A 523 -8.77 20.15 24.80
CA THR A 523 -9.31 20.13 23.43
C THR A 523 -10.02 21.45 23.14
N ARG A 524 -9.59 22.16 22.10
CA ARG A 524 -10.16 23.44 21.65
C ARG A 524 -11.22 23.21 20.59
N VAL A 525 -12.35 23.91 20.69
CA VAL A 525 -13.48 23.78 19.74
C VAL A 525 -13.88 25.16 19.23
N GLY A 526 -14.02 25.34 17.91
CA GLY A 526 -14.32 26.65 17.30
C GLY A 526 -14.15 26.68 15.77
N GLN A 527 -13.86 27.85 15.19
CA GLN A 527 -13.68 28.01 13.73
C GLN A 527 -12.21 28.11 13.28
N VAL A 528 -11.32 28.65 14.12
CA VAL A 528 -9.96 29.06 13.75
C VAL A 528 -8.96 28.61 14.82
N ASP A 529 -7.90 27.90 14.40
CA ASP A 529 -6.81 27.43 15.28
C ASP A 529 -7.31 26.59 16.48
N VAL A 530 -8.10 25.55 16.17
CA VAL A 530 -8.77 24.66 17.15
C VAL A 530 -8.60 23.19 16.77
N ASP A 531 -8.75 22.30 17.75
CA ASP A 531 -8.65 20.85 17.58
C ASP A 531 -9.92 20.25 16.93
N ILE A 532 -11.11 20.74 17.31
CA ILE A 532 -12.39 20.37 16.71
C ILE A 532 -12.98 21.61 16.04
N LYS A 533 -13.07 21.56 14.70
CA LYS A 533 -13.60 22.66 13.91
C LYS A 533 -15.09 22.49 13.68
N LEU A 534 -15.88 23.47 14.13
CA LEU A 534 -17.32 23.53 13.91
C LEU A 534 -17.66 24.66 12.93
N THR A 535 -18.73 24.48 12.17
CA THR A 535 -19.24 25.45 11.20
C THR A 535 -20.64 25.89 11.59
N GLY A 536 -20.93 27.19 11.53
CA GLY A 536 -22.24 27.74 11.86
C GLY A 536 -22.15 29.22 12.18
N GLN A 537 -23.22 29.96 11.94
CA GLN A 537 -23.25 31.42 12.08
C GLN A 537 -22.97 31.90 13.51
N PHE A 538 -23.23 31.06 14.52
CA PHE A 538 -23.05 31.36 15.94
C PHE A 538 -21.81 30.70 16.56
N ILE A 539 -21.02 29.97 15.79
CA ILE A 539 -19.78 29.36 16.25
C ILE A 539 -18.68 30.42 16.22
N ARG A 540 -17.98 30.59 17.34
CA ARG A 540 -16.88 31.59 17.48
C ARG A 540 -15.54 31.00 17.03
N GLU A 541 -14.55 31.86 16.82
CA GLU A 541 -13.17 31.45 16.48
C GLU A 541 -12.62 30.42 17.48
N GLN A 542 -12.72 30.71 18.78
CA GLN A 542 -12.57 29.75 19.88
C GLN A 542 -13.86 29.72 20.69
N HIS A 543 -14.70 28.72 20.43
CA HIS A 543 -16.05 28.63 20.97
C HIS A 543 -16.08 28.04 22.39
N CYS A 544 -15.37 26.93 22.62
CA CYS A 544 -15.21 26.37 23.95
C CYS A 544 -13.95 25.52 24.09
N LEU A 545 -13.60 25.22 25.33
CA LEU A 545 -12.47 24.37 25.69
C LEU A 545 -13.00 23.21 26.54
N PHE A 546 -12.64 22.00 26.16
CA PHE A 546 -12.84 20.81 26.98
C PHE A 546 -11.52 20.42 27.64
N ARG A 547 -11.56 20.19 28.95
CA ARG A 547 -10.42 19.63 29.68
C ARG A 547 -10.79 18.22 30.15
N SER A 548 -10.16 17.20 29.56
CA SER A 548 -10.26 15.81 30.02
C SER A 548 -9.11 15.52 30.98
N ILE A 549 -9.44 15.09 32.19
CA ILE A 549 -8.47 14.64 33.19
C ILE A 549 -8.80 13.18 33.54
N PRO A 550 -7.88 12.23 33.32
CA PRO A 550 -8.07 10.84 33.75
C PRO A 550 -8.05 10.78 35.30
N GLN A 551 -9.06 10.15 35.90
CA GLN A 551 -9.05 9.92 37.35
C GLN A 551 -8.13 8.73 37.71
N PRO A 552 -7.30 8.85 38.75
CA PRO A 552 -6.51 7.72 39.24
C PRO A 552 -7.40 6.78 40.06
N ASP A 553 -7.70 5.63 39.46
CA ASP A 553 -8.21 4.35 39.99
C ASP A 553 -9.11 4.34 41.25
N GLY A 554 -10.38 3.98 41.02
CA GLY A 554 -11.33 3.54 42.04
C GLY A 554 -12.70 3.19 41.45
N GLU A 555 -12.89 1.93 41.02
CA GLU A 555 -14.15 1.27 40.61
C GLU A 555 -15.05 1.90 39.52
N GLY A 556 -14.55 2.90 38.80
CA GLY A 556 -15.12 3.30 37.52
C GLY A 556 -14.10 4.04 36.68
N ASN A 557 -13.77 3.54 35.49
CA ASN A 557 -12.94 4.26 34.51
C ASN A 557 -13.71 5.49 34.00
N GLY A 558 -13.79 6.54 34.82
CA GLY A 558 -14.48 7.79 34.53
C GLY A 558 -13.48 8.90 34.21
N HIS A 559 -13.71 9.60 33.10
CA HIS A 559 -13.03 10.86 32.80
C HIS A 559 -13.85 12.04 33.35
N THR A 560 -13.22 12.97 34.06
CA THR A 560 -13.86 14.25 34.37
C THR A 560 -13.63 15.20 33.20
N VAL A 561 -14.71 15.60 32.52
CA VAL A 561 -14.64 16.62 31.47
C VAL A 561 -15.17 17.94 32.01
N GLN A 562 -14.31 18.95 32.06
CA GLN A 562 -14.73 20.33 32.35
C GLN A 562 -14.87 21.10 31.05
N GLN A 563 -16.06 21.67 30.83
CA GLN A 563 -16.31 22.58 29.72
C GLN A 563 -16.18 24.02 30.20
N ASN A 564 -15.23 24.77 29.65
CA ASN A 564 -15.13 26.21 29.85
C ASN A 564 -15.63 26.93 28.60
N ARG A 565 -16.75 27.65 28.73
CA ARG A 565 -17.25 28.56 27.70
C ARG A 565 -16.45 29.85 27.76
N LEU A 566 -15.86 30.24 26.63
CA LEU A 566 -15.22 31.54 26.47
C LEU A 566 -16.32 32.58 26.18
N GLY A 567 -17.08 32.94 27.22
CA GLY A 567 -18.09 34.00 27.18
C GLY A 567 -19.46 33.62 27.75
N SER A 568 -20.11 34.61 28.36
CA SER A 568 -21.36 34.52 29.12
C SER A 568 -22.60 34.50 28.22
N GLN A 569 -23.02 33.34 27.70
CA GLN A 569 -24.44 33.08 27.41
C GLN A 569 -24.79 31.59 27.57
N PRO A 570 -25.90 31.26 28.28
CA PRO A 570 -26.41 29.91 28.40
C PRO A 570 -27.31 29.60 27.20
N GLY A 571 -26.87 28.68 26.37
CA GLY A 571 -27.60 28.15 25.22
C GLY A 571 -27.01 26.80 24.88
N ARG A 572 -27.86 25.80 24.62
CA ARG A 572 -27.46 24.42 24.30
C ARG A 572 -26.42 24.43 23.16
N LEU A 573 -25.42 23.56 23.29
CA LEU A 573 -24.59 23.13 22.15
C LEU A 573 -25.43 22.21 21.27
#